data_AF-A0A940TSR5-F1
#
_entry.id   AF-A0A940TSR5-F1
#
_cell.length_a   1.000
_cell.length_b   1.000
_cell.length_c   1.000
_cell.angle_alpha   90.00
_cell.angle_beta   90.00
_cell.angle_gamma   90.00
#
_symmetry.space_group_name_H-M   'P 1'
#
loop_
_entity.id
_entity.type
_entity.pdbx_description
1 polymer ?
#
loop_
_entity_poly.entity_id
_entity_poly.type
_entity_poly.pdbx_seq_one_letter_code
_entity_poly.pdbx_strand_id
1 'polypeptide(L)'
;PAIYLAVLAPSYVVAGRYQEAIQACELMLDRSRKGEINPLFAHVWLAEAYVGLGQMDKARAQAEEVLKIDPKFSLENEKRLTAFKDPVHGERRLAALRKAGLK
;
A
#
# COMPACT_ATOMS: atom_id res chain seq x y z
N PRO A 1 -6.67 8.61 -16.07
CA PRO A 1 -5.74 9.55 -15.38
C PRO A 1 -5.04 8.85 -14.21
N ALA A 2 -3.75 9.08 -14.01
CA ALA A 2 -2.93 8.46 -12.94
C ALA A 2 -3.55 8.61 -11.54
N ILE A 3 -4.25 9.72 -11.28
CA ILE A 3 -4.96 10.03 -10.04
C ILE A 3 -6.07 9.00 -9.72
N TYR A 4 -6.67 8.37 -10.74
CA TYR A 4 -7.74 7.39 -10.55
C TYR A 4 -7.24 6.09 -9.89
N LEU A 5 -5.98 5.72 -10.13
CA LEU A 5 -5.38 4.51 -9.54
C LEU A 5 -5.06 4.69 -8.05
N ALA A 6 -4.73 5.91 -7.63
CA ALA A 6 -4.50 6.26 -6.23
C ALA A 6 -5.76 6.14 -5.36
N VAL A 7 -6.96 6.16 -5.96
CA VAL A 7 -8.25 5.97 -5.29
C VAL A 7 -8.73 4.51 -5.36
N LEU A 8 -8.44 3.81 -6.46
CA LEU A 8 -8.86 2.44 -6.70
C LEU A 8 -8.15 1.41 -5.82
N ALA A 9 -6.82 1.51 -5.67
CA ALA A 9 -6.06 0.58 -4.85
C ALA A 9 -6.57 0.49 -3.39
N PRO A 10 -6.80 1.61 -2.67
CA PRO A 10 -7.45 1.58 -1.36
C PRO A 10 -8.84 0.94 -1.39
N SER A 11 -9.63 1.21 -2.44
CA SER A 11 -11.01 0.74 -2.54
C SER A 11 -11.09 -0.79 -2.70
N TYR A 12 -10.18 -1.38 -3.47
CA TYR A 12 -10.12 -2.85 -3.62
C TYR A 12 -9.63 -3.55 -2.36
N VAL A 13 -8.68 -2.95 -1.65
CA VAL A 13 -8.19 -3.49 -0.37
C VAL A 13 -9.30 -3.45 0.70
N VAL A 14 -10.04 -2.35 0.80
CA VAL A 14 -11.21 -2.23 1.69
C VAL A 14 -12.29 -3.24 1.31
N ALA A 15 -12.50 -3.49 0.01
CA ALA A 15 -13.42 -4.51 -0.47
C ALA A 15 -12.92 -5.96 -0.32
N GLY A 16 -11.72 -6.19 0.24
CA GLY A 16 -11.11 -7.52 0.36
C GLY A 16 -10.65 -8.15 -0.96
N ARG A 17 -10.68 -7.39 -2.06
CA ARG A 17 -10.32 -7.80 -3.42
C ARG A 17 -8.82 -7.62 -3.64
N TYR A 18 -8.02 -8.35 -2.88
CA TYR A 18 -6.56 -8.16 -2.83
C TYR A 18 -5.84 -8.41 -4.16
N GLN A 19 -6.31 -9.37 -4.98
CA GLN A 19 -5.71 -9.63 -6.29
C GLN A 19 -5.88 -8.45 -7.25
N GLU A 20 -7.02 -7.77 -7.18
CA GLU A 20 -7.30 -6.60 -8.04
C GLU A 20 -6.60 -5.35 -7.53
N ALA A 21 -6.43 -5.23 -6.20
CA ALA A 21 -5.54 -4.24 -5.61
C ALA A 21 -4.10 -4.41 -6.13
N ILE A 22 -3.60 -5.64 -6.23
CA ILE A 22 -2.26 -5.92 -6.77
C ILE A 22 -2.14 -5.46 -8.22
N GLN A 23 -3.09 -5.84 -9.09
CA GLN A 23 -3.10 -5.42 -10.50
C GLN A 23 -3.13 -3.89 -10.65
N ALA A 24 -3.94 -3.21 -9.83
CA ALA A 24 -4.00 -1.75 -9.84
C ALA A 24 -2.66 -1.12 -9.41
N CYS A 25 -1.99 -1.69 -8.41
CA CYS A 25 -0.69 -1.22 -7.94
C CYS A 25 0.44 -1.49 -8.94
N GLU A 26 0.43 -2.64 -9.62
CA GLU A 26 1.37 -2.92 -10.71
C GLU A 26 1.26 -1.89 -11.84
N LEU A 27 0.03 -1.48 -12.17
CA LEU A 27 -0.20 -0.39 -13.12
C LEU A 27 0.30 0.97 -12.60
N MET A 28 0.19 1.23 -11.28
CA MET A 28 0.79 2.42 -10.68
C MET A 28 2.32 2.39 -10.79
N LEU A 29 2.95 1.24 -10.55
CA LEU A 29 4.40 1.08 -10.72
C LEU A 29 4.83 1.28 -12.18
N ASP A 30 4.05 0.80 -13.15
CA ASP A 30 4.34 1.04 -14.56
C ASP A 30 4.34 2.53 -14.93
N ARG A 31 3.35 3.27 -14.44
CA ARG A 31 3.29 4.73 -14.63
C ARG A 31 4.37 5.46 -13.85
N SER A 32 4.77 4.94 -12.69
CA SER A 32 5.87 5.48 -11.92
C SER A 32 7.20 5.38 -12.67
N ARG A 33 7.44 4.27 -13.40
CA ARG A 33 8.62 4.13 -14.29
C ARG A 33 8.65 5.19 -15.41
N LYS A 34 7.49 5.75 -15.76
CA LYS A 34 7.36 6.85 -16.74
C LYS A 34 7.48 8.23 -16.09
N GLY A 35 7.75 8.31 -14.78
CA GLY A 35 7.88 9.55 -14.02
C GLY A 35 6.53 10.22 -13.69
N GLU A 36 5.40 9.56 -13.97
CA GLU A 36 4.08 10.18 -13.79
C GLU A 36 3.62 10.21 -12.32
N ILE A 37 4.09 9.26 -11.51
CA ILE A 37 3.61 9.04 -10.13
C ILE A 37 4.74 8.55 -9.23
N ASN A 38 4.69 8.91 -7.95
CA ASN A 38 5.59 8.36 -6.93
C ASN A 38 5.24 6.88 -6.66
N PRO A 39 6.20 5.95 -6.72
CA PRO A 39 5.94 4.51 -6.52
C PRO A 39 5.69 4.14 -5.05
N LEU A 40 6.03 5.01 -4.09
CA LEU A 40 5.95 4.77 -2.65
C LEU A 40 4.60 4.15 -2.26
N PHE A 41 3.50 4.81 -2.63
CA PHE A 41 2.17 4.34 -2.25
C PHE A 41 1.80 3.01 -2.92
N ALA A 42 2.25 2.77 -4.15
CA ALA A 42 2.01 1.48 -4.81
C ALA A 42 2.64 0.32 -4.01
N HIS A 43 3.86 0.50 -3.49
CA HIS A 43 4.51 -0.48 -2.63
C HIS A 43 3.80 -0.63 -1.27
N VAL A 44 3.31 0.46 -0.67
CA VAL A 44 2.52 0.40 0.58
C VAL A 44 1.23 -0.41 0.38
N TRP A 45 0.47 -0.16 -0.69
CA TRP A 45 -0.76 -0.90 -0.98
C TRP A 45 -0.49 -2.36 -1.33
N LEU A 46 0.60 -2.66 -2.05
CA LEU A 46 1.02 -4.04 -2.32
C LEU A 46 1.39 -4.78 -1.03
N ALA A 47 2.12 -4.14 -0.11
CA ALA A 47 2.46 -4.74 1.17
C ALA A 47 1.20 -5.14 1.95
N GLU A 48 0.20 -4.25 2.03
CA GLU A 48 -1.07 -4.57 2.66
C GLU A 48 -1.83 -5.70 1.96
N ALA A 49 -1.94 -5.66 0.63
CA ALA A 49 -2.64 -6.67 -0.15
C ALA A 49 -1.99 -8.07 0.00
N TYR A 50 -0.67 -8.14 -0.01
CA TYR A 50 0.05 -9.40 0.19
C TYR A 50 -0.12 -9.95 1.61
N VAL A 51 -0.16 -9.10 2.64
CA VAL A 51 -0.53 -9.55 4.00
C VAL A 51 -1.96 -10.07 4.04
N GLY A 52 -2.90 -9.39 3.36
CA GLY A 52 -4.28 -9.83 3.23
C GLY A 52 -4.43 -11.21 2.58
N LEU A 53 -3.53 -11.55 1.65
CA LEU A 53 -3.45 -12.87 0.99
C LEU A 53 -2.58 -13.89 1.74
N GLY A 54 -2.00 -13.54 2.89
CA GLY A 54 -1.09 -14.41 3.64
C GLY A 54 0.30 -14.59 3.01
N GLN A 55 0.64 -13.84 1.97
CA GLN A 55 1.93 -13.91 1.25
C GLN A 55 2.97 -13.01 1.93
N MET A 56 3.37 -13.39 3.14
CA MET A 56 4.22 -12.56 4.02
C MET A 56 5.59 -12.22 3.43
N ASP A 57 6.23 -13.12 2.70
CA ASP A 57 7.55 -12.86 2.08
C ASP A 57 7.47 -11.74 1.05
N LYS A 58 6.41 -11.75 0.21
CA LYS A 58 6.18 -10.67 -0.76
C LYS A 58 5.81 -9.37 -0.06
N ALA A 59 5.01 -9.43 1.00
CA ALA A 59 4.68 -8.24 1.78
C ALA A 59 5.93 -7.55 2.35
N ARG A 60 6.86 -8.33 2.91
CA ARG A 60 8.14 -7.83 3.42
C ARG A 60 8.99 -7.22 2.32
N ALA A 61 9.12 -7.88 1.18
CA ALA A 61 9.86 -7.33 0.05
C ALA A 61 9.30 -5.97 -0.40
N GLN A 62 7.97 -5.80 -0.41
CA GLN A 62 7.36 -4.50 -0.74
C GLN A 62 7.59 -3.45 0.36
N ALA A 63 7.56 -3.84 1.64
CA ALA A 63 7.92 -2.95 2.73
C ALA A 63 9.38 -2.48 2.66
N GLU A 64 10.30 -3.35 2.22
CA GLU A 64 11.69 -2.96 1.98
C GLU A 64 11.81 -1.92 0.85
N GLU A 65 11.05 -2.06 -0.24
CA GLU A 65 11.00 -1.03 -1.29
C GLU A 65 10.43 0.30 -0.77
N VAL A 66 9.42 0.28 0.10
CA VAL A 66 8.92 1.49 0.78
C VAL A 66 10.05 2.17 1.54
N LEU A 67 10.83 1.43 2.33
CA LEU A 67 11.92 1.97 3.12
C LEU A 67 13.12 2.42 2.29
N LYS A 68 13.34 1.84 1.09
CA LYS A 68 14.34 2.35 0.14
C LYS A 68 13.95 3.71 -0.43
N ILE A 69 12.66 3.92 -0.70
CA ILE A 69 12.14 5.17 -1.25
C ILE A 69 12.01 6.24 -0.15
N ASP A 70 11.46 5.87 1.00
CA ASP A 70 11.32 6.71 2.18
C ASP A 70 11.86 6.00 3.43
N PRO A 71 13.15 6.19 3.75
CA PRO A 71 13.77 5.59 4.94
C PRO A 71 13.16 6.06 6.26
N LYS A 72 12.41 7.17 6.24
CA LYS A 72 11.73 7.74 7.42
C LYS A 72 10.23 7.45 7.40
N PHE A 73 9.79 6.51 6.55
CA PHE A 73 8.40 6.10 6.49
C PHE A 73 7.91 5.74 7.88
N SER A 74 6.80 6.35 8.28
CA SER A 74 6.21 6.17 9.59
C SER A 74 4.73 5.84 9.46
N LEU A 75 4.31 4.75 10.10
CA LEU A 75 2.90 4.38 10.19
C LEU A 75 2.05 5.44 10.90
N GLU A 76 2.64 6.23 11.80
CA GLU A 76 1.92 7.33 12.46
C GLU A 76 1.63 8.46 11.46
N ASN A 77 2.60 8.82 10.63
CA ASN A 77 2.40 9.80 9.56
C ASN A 77 1.40 9.29 8.53
N GLU A 78 1.48 8.01 8.17
CA GLU A 78 0.53 7.37 7.26
C GLU A 78 -0.90 7.44 7.82
N LYS A 79 -1.10 7.08 9.09
CA LYS A 79 -2.39 7.16 9.79
C LYS A 79 -2.99 8.57 9.74
N ARG A 80 -2.17 9.61 9.90
CA ARG A 80 -2.62 11.02 9.83
C ARG A 80 -3.05 11.41 8.42
N LEU A 81 -2.38 10.89 7.39
CA LEU A 81 -2.62 11.23 5.99
C LEU A 81 -3.83 10.49 5.40
N THR A 82 -4.08 9.25 5.80
CA THR A 82 -5.13 8.42 5.20
C THR A 82 -6.47 8.46 5.93
N ALA A 83 -6.54 9.09 7.11
CA ALA A 83 -7.75 9.41 7.89
C ALA A 83 -8.99 8.60 7.48
N PHE A 84 -8.91 7.27 7.64
CA PHE A 84 -9.99 6.39 7.26
C PHE A 84 -11.22 6.75 8.09
N LYS A 85 -12.36 6.97 7.42
CA LYS A 85 -13.63 7.26 8.11
C LYS A 85 -14.03 6.13 9.06
N ASP A 86 -13.65 4.90 8.72
CA ASP A 86 -13.83 3.74 9.58
C ASP A 86 -12.52 3.41 10.31
N PRO A 87 -12.49 3.53 11.65
CA PRO A 87 -11.30 3.23 12.45
C PRO A 87 -10.90 1.75 12.40
N VAL A 88 -11.83 0.81 12.16
CA VAL A 88 -11.53 -0.62 12.05
C VAL A 88 -10.67 -0.89 10.82
N HIS A 89 -10.97 -0.22 9.72
CA HIS A 89 -10.21 -0.35 8.48
C HIS A 89 -8.82 0.26 8.61
N GLY A 90 -8.71 1.43 9.24
CA GLY A 90 -7.42 2.06 9.55
C GLY A 90 -6.54 1.16 10.42
N GLU A 91 -7.08 0.62 11.51
CA GLU A 91 -6.32 -0.27 12.41
C GLU A 91 -5.91 -1.58 11.72
N ARG A 92 -6.77 -2.16 10.87
CA ARG A 92 -6.44 -3.36 10.08
C ARG A 92 -5.27 -3.11 9.13
N ARG A 93 -5.28 -1.97 8.44
CA ARG A 93 -4.19 -1.56 7.55
C ARG A 93 -2.88 -1.36 8.31
N LEU A 94 -2.91 -0.61 9.41
CA LEU A 94 -1.73 -0.38 10.24
C LEU A 94 -1.17 -1.69 10.79
N ALA A 95 -2.03 -2.61 11.22
CA ALA A 95 -1.63 -3.95 11.64
C ALA A 95 -1.00 -4.75 10.49
N ALA A 96 -1.54 -4.67 9.28
CA ALA A 96 -1.00 -5.34 8.12
C ALA A 96 0.39 -4.79 7.75
N LEU A 97 0.54 -3.47 7.66
CA LEU A 97 1.82 -2.83 7.35
C LEU A 97 2.88 -3.11 8.43
N ARG A 98 2.48 -3.16 9.71
CA ARG A 98 3.36 -3.58 10.80
C ARG A 98 3.82 -5.03 10.66
N LYS A 99 2.92 -5.94 10.23
CA LYS A 99 3.29 -7.34 9.94
C LYS A 99 4.24 -7.45 8.74
N ALA A 100 4.11 -6.54 7.76
CA ALA A 100 5.02 -6.46 6.62
C ALA A 100 6.40 -5.88 7.00
N GLY A 101 6.58 -5.33 8.21
CA GLY A 101 7.86 -4.83 8.71
C GLY A 101 8.00 -3.30 8.72
N LEU A 102 6.96 -2.57 8.32
CA LEU A 102 6.92 -1.11 8.42
C LEU A 102 6.63 -0.67 9.87
N LYS A 103 7.15 0.49 10.28
CA LYS A 103 7.06 0.97 11.66
C LYS A 103 6.43 2.35 11.75
#